data_AF-A0A7V6L8F2-F1
#
_entry.id   AF-A0A7V6L8F2-F1
#
_cell.length_a   1.000
_cell.length_b   1.000
_cell.length_c   1.000
_cell.angle_alpha   90.00
_cell.angle_beta   90.00
_cell.angle_gamma   90.00
#
_symmetry.space_group_name_H-M   'P 1'
#
loop_
_entity.id
_entity.type
_entity.pdbx_description
1 polymer ?
#
loop_
_entity_poly.entity_id
_entity_poly.type
_entity_poly.pdbx_seq_one_letter_code
_entity_poly.pdbx_strand_id
1 'polypeptide(L)'
;MKKLDINIFQAKHKTIHPEKGRVLIAEPFLQGPYFARSIILLTEHGSEGSVGFVLNKATDVYPDEVIEGLFNFDGELYIGGPVSS
;
A
#
# COMPACT_ATOMS: atom_id res chain seq x y z
N MET A 1 -35.46 1.25 23.90
CA MET A 1 -34.10 1.61 23.41
C MET A 1 -33.93 1.01 22.02
N LYS A 2 -33.64 1.82 20.99
CA LYS A 2 -33.33 1.29 19.65
C LYS A 2 -31.97 0.59 19.73
N LYS A 3 -31.92 -0.69 19.34
CA LYS A 3 -30.67 -1.43 19.17
C LYS A 3 -29.92 -0.78 18.01
N LEU A 4 -28.71 -0.27 18.26
CA LEU A 4 -27.88 0.34 17.23
C LEU A 4 -27.07 -0.80 16.60
N ASP A 5 -27.53 -1.31 15.46
CA ASP A 5 -26.77 -2.28 14.64
C ASP A 5 -25.66 -1.54 13.90
N ILE A 6 -24.55 -1.27 14.60
CA ILE A 6 -23.34 -0.72 13.98
C ILE A 6 -22.44 -1.90 13.61
N ASN A 7 -22.47 -2.30 12.34
CA ASN A 7 -21.45 -3.19 11.80
C ASN A 7 -20.31 -2.35 11.22
N ILE A 8 -19.32 -2.03 12.06
CA ILE A 8 -18.14 -1.23 11.69
C ILE A 8 -17.24 -1.93 10.65
N PHE A 9 -17.42 -3.24 10.44
CA PHE A 9 -16.71 -4.01 9.42
C PHE A 9 -17.44 -4.03 8.08
N GLN A 10 -18.69 -3.55 8.03
CA GLN A 10 -19.46 -3.48 6.80
C GLN A 10 -19.27 -2.11 6.15
N ALA A 11 -18.26 -2.01 5.30
CA ALA A 11 -18.06 -0.87 4.42
C ALA A 11 -19.28 -0.66 3.52
N LYS A 12 -20.16 0.30 3.85
CA LYS A 12 -21.27 0.76 2.98
C LYS A 12 -20.77 1.74 1.91
N HIS A 13 -19.61 1.47 1.33
CA HIS A 13 -19.02 2.34 0.32
C HIS A 13 -19.49 1.92 -1.07
N LYS A 14 -19.78 2.91 -1.92
CA LYS A 14 -19.96 2.70 -3.35
C LYS A 14 -18.73 1.97 -3.87
N THR A 15 -18.90 0.89 -4.63
CA THR A 15 -17.76 0.15 -5.19
C THR A 15 -16.94 1.10 -6.07
N ILE A 16 -15.73 1.42 -5.62
CA ILE A 16 -14.76 2.24 -6.33
C ILE A 16 -13.87 1.26 -7.11
N HIS A 17 -13.95 1.27 -8.44
CA HIS A 17 -13.09 0.41 -9.27
C HIS A 17 -11.62 0.81 -9.12
N PRO A 18 -10.66 -0.11 -9.31
CA PRO A 18 -9.25 0.27 -9.39
C PRO A 18 -9.01 1.24 -10.56
N GLU A 19 -8.09 2.18 -10.39
CA GLU A 19 -7.66 3.10 -11.44
C GLU A 19 -6.30 3.69 -11.08
N LYS A 20 -5.57 4.19 -12.07
CA LYS A 20 -4.33 4.93 -11.85
C LYS A 20 -4.57 6.10 -10.89
N GLY A 21 -3.68 6.25 -9.91
CA GLY A 21 -3.76 7.26 -8.86
C GLY A 21 -4.63 6.87 -7.66
N ARG A 22 -5.33 5.71 -7.69
CA ARG A 22 -6.10 5.23 -6.53
C ARG A 22 -5.21 4.51 -5.53
N VAL A 23 -5.62 4.53 -4.28
CA VAL A 23 -4.97 3.83 -3.17
C VAL A 23 -5.77 2.59 -2.80
N LEU A 24 -5.10 1.45 -2.71
CA LEU A 24 -5.64 0.22 -2.16
C LEU A 24 -5.25 0.13 -0.69
N ILE A 25 -6.23 -0.11 0.16
CA ILE A 25 -6.03 -0.31 1.60
C ILE A 25 -6.30 -1.78 1.89
N ALA A 26 -5.32 -2.45 2.50
CA ALA A 26 -5.49 -3.83 2.90
C ALA A 26 -6.64 -4.00 3.89
N GLU A 27 -7.45 -5.05 3.68
CA GLU A 27 -8.44 -5.47 4.66
C GLU A 27 -7.76 -5.77 6.01
N PRO A 28 -8.41 -5.48 7.16
CA PRO A 28 -7.78 -5.58 8.48
C PRO A 28 -7.16 -6.95 8.78
N PHE A 29 -7.76 -8.02 8.25
CA PHE A 29 -7.37 -9.40 8.52
C PHE A 29 -6.61 -10.06 7.37
N LEU A 30 -6.21 -9.30 6.34
CA LEU A 30 -5.40 -9.83 5.25
C LEU A 30 -4.06 -10.36 5.82
N GLN A 31 -3.81 -11.65 5.61
CA GLN A 31 -2.61 -12.34 6.09
C GLN A 31 -1.51 -12.34 5.03
N GLY A 32 -0.30 -12.66 5.46
CA GLY A 32 0.87 -12.84 4.59
C GLY A 32 1.89 -11.70 4.68
N PRO A 33 3.14 -11.96 4.25
CA PRO A 33 4.26 -11.06 4.51
C PRO A 33 4.17 -9.74 3.73
N TYR A 34 3.65 -9.79 2.50
CA TYR A 34 3.78 -8.66 1.57
C TYR A 34 2.68 -7.62 1.69
N PHE A 35 1.41 -8.01 1.82
CA PHE A 35 0.27 -7.08 1.74
C PHE A 35 -0.54 -6.96 3.05
N ALA A 36 -0.23 -7.72 4.09
CA ALA A 36 -0.85 -7.50 5.40
C ALA A 36 -0.58 -6.06 5.86
N ARG A 37 -1.66 -5.35 6.22
CA ARG A 37 -1.66 -3.94 6.66
C ARG A 37 -1.01 -2.96 5.66
N SER A 38 -0.98 -3.27 4.36
CA SER A 38 -0.39 -2.38 3.36
C SER A 38 -1.34 -1.29 2.88
N ILE A 39 -0.78 -0.13 2.56
CA ILE A 39 -1.38 0.93 1.75
C ILE A 39 -0.61 0.94 0.42
N ILE A 40 -1.30 0.77 -0.71
CA ILE A 40 -0.67 0.63 -2.03
C ILE A 40 -1.18 1.74 -2.95
N LEU A 41 -0.29 2.51 -3.57
CA LEU A 41 -0.63 3.43 -4.65
C LEU A 41 -0.59 2.71 -6.00
N LEU A 42 -1.69 2.74 -6.76
CA LEU A 42 -1.70 2.29 -8.14
C LEU A 42 -1.10 3.36 -9.05
N THR A 43 0.07 3.09 -9.63
CA THR A 43 0.71 3.98 -10.60
C THR A 43 0.26 3.70 -12.03
N GLU A 44 -0.18 2.47 -12.30
CA GLU A 44 -0.75 2.04 -13.57
C GLU A 44 -1.90 1.04 -13.36
N HIS A 45 -2.91 1.12 -14.23
CA HIS A 45 -4.04 0.20 -14.27
C HIS A 45 -4.63 0.18 -15.68
N GLY A 46 -4.76 -0.99 -16.29
CA GLY A 46 -5.28 -1.16 -17.63
C GLY A 46 -5.51 -2.63 -18.02
N SER A 47 -5.70 -2.89 -19.31
CA SER A 47 -5.94 -4.25 -19.84
C SER A 47 -4.77 -5.22 -19.58
N GLU A 48 -3.55 -4.69 -19.59
CA GLU A 48 -2.33 -5.49 -19.42
C GLU A 48 -2.00 -5.78 -17.95
N GLY A 49 -2.77 -5.22 -17.01
CA GLY A 49 -2.57 -5.41 -15.58
C GLY A 49 -2.47 -4.10 -14.81
N SER A 50 -1.83 -4.16 -13.63
CA SER A 50 -1.68 -3.02 -12.73
C SER A 50 -0.30 -3.03 -12.09
N VAL A 51 0.23 -1.83 -11.88
CA VAL A 51 1.47 -1.61 -11.13
C VAL A 51 1.15 -0.70 -9.96
N GLY A 52 1.69 -1.03 -8.79
CA GLY A 52 1.56 -0.20 -7.62
C GLY A 52 2.67 -0.44 -6.61
N PHE A 53 2.82 0.53 -5.72
CA PHE A 53 3.87 0.54 -4.70
C PHE A 53 3.28 0.61 -3.30
N VAL A 54 3.79 -0.22 -2.41
CA VAL A 54 3.47 -0.18 -0.98
C VAL A 54 4.10 1.09 -0.39
N LEU A 55 3.29 1.89 0.31
CA LEU A 55 3.67 3.20 0.84
C LEU A 55 4.04 3.19 2.32
N ASN A 56 3.72 2.13 3.06
CA ASN A 56 3.73 2.13 4.52
C ASN A 56 4.52 0.97 5.14
N LYS A 57 5.52 0.46 4.41
CA LYS A 57 6.46 -0.57 4.88
C LYS A 57 7.89 -0.10 4.73
N ALA A 58 8.36 0.67 5.71
CA ALA A 58 9.75 1.12 5.78
C ALA A 58 10.72 -0.06 6.00
N THR A 59 11.96 0.13 5.59
CA THR A 59 13.09 -0.76 5.86
C THR A 59 14.04 -0.16 6.88
N ASP A 60 14.89 -0.99 7.47
CA ASP A 60 15.97 -0.55 8.36
C ASP A 60 17.24 -0.10 7.58
N VAL A 61 17.16 -0.07 6.24
CA VAL A 61 18.25 0.34 5.34
C VAL A 61 18.07 1.81 4.96
N TYR A 62 19.15 2.57 4.98
CA TYR A 62 19.10 3.98 4.58
C TYR A 62 19.27 4.14 3.06
N PRO A 63 18.59 5.11 2.41
CA PRO A 63 18.66 5.28 0.96
C PRO A 63 20.08 5.49 0.40
N ASP A 64 20.94 6.17 1.14
CA ASP A 64 22.34 6.46 0.78
C ASP A 64 23.26 5.24 0.89
N GLU A 65 22.84 4.18 1.58
CA GLU A 65 23.53 2.88 1.59
C GLU A 65 23.32 2.08 0.30
N VAL A 66 22.26 2.39 -0.46
CA VAL A 66 21.84 1.64 -1.64
C VAL A 66 22.03 2.43 -2.94
N ILE A 67 21.84 3.75 -2.87
CA ILE A 67 21.85 4.62 -4.06
C ILE A 67 23.17 5.40 -4.10
N GLU A 68 24.07 4.97 -4.97
CA GLU A 68 25.34 5.67 -5.21
C GLU A 68 25.10 7.13 -5.63
N GLY A 69 25.81 8.07 -4.99
CA GLY A 69 25.71 9.49 -5.28
C GLY A 69 24.53 10.21 -4.62
N LEU A 70 23.73 9.51 -3.82
CA LEU A 70 22.72 10.13 -2.98
C LEU A 70 23.36 10.63 -1.68
N PHE A 71 23.48 11.94 -1.52
CA PHE A 71 24.08 12.57 -0.34
C PHE A 71 23.07 13.43 0.40
N ASN A 72 23.12 13.42 1.74
CA ASN A 72 22.28 14.24 2.62
C ASN A 72 20.76 14.06 2.39
N PHE A 73 20.34 12.84 2.05
CA PHE A 73 18.92 12.53 1.91
C PHE A 73 18.29 12.31 3.28
N ASP A 74 17.27 13.10 3.60
CA ASP A 74 16.51 12.98 4.85
C ASP A 74 15.19 12.27 4.56
N GLY A 75 15.19 10.94 4.71
CA GLY A 75 14.02 10.10 4.47
C GLY A 75 14.30 8.61 4.61
N GLU A 76 13.24 7.83 4.83
CA GLU A 76 13.32 6.37 4.96
C GLU A 76 13.19 5.68 3.60
N LEU A 77 13.80 4.50 3.47
CA LEU A 77 13.59 3.61 2.33
C LEU A 77 12.38 2.70 2.60
N TYR A 78 11.55 2.47 1.58
CA TYR A 78 10.35 1.64 1.69
C TYR A 78 10.40 0.46 0.72
N ILE A 79 9.91 -0.71 1.16
CA ILE A 79 9.69 -1.85 0.27
C ILE A 79 8.51 -1.54 -0.64
N GLY A 80 8.77 -1.39 -1.95
CA GLY A 80 7.74 -1.11 -2.94
C GLY A 80 6.78 -2.28 -3.20
N GLY A 81 7.20 -3.52 -3.00
CA GLY A 81 6.40 -4.73 -3.23
C GLY A 81 7.28 -5.98 -3.35
N PRO A 82 6.69 -7.16 -3.59
CA PRO A 82 7.43 -8.43 -3.68
C PRO A 82 8.12 -8.69 -5.02
N VAL A 83 7.99 -7.78 -5.99
CA VAL A 83 8.54 -7.98 -7.34
C VAL A 83 10.01 -7.58 -7.34
N SER A 84 10.86 -8.47 -7.86
CA SER A 84 12.32 -8.28 -7.92
C SER A 84 13.02 -8.09 -6.56
N SER A 85 12.42 -8.59 -5.48
CA SER A 85 13.01 -8.68 -4.14
C SER A 85 13.93 -9.88 -3.96
#